data_AF-A0A0G0Z6T6-F1
#
_entry.id   AF-A0A0G0Z6T6-F1
#
_cell.length_a   1.000
_cell.length_b   1.000
_cell.length_c   1.000
_cell.angle_alpha   90.00
_cell.angle_beta   90.00
_cell.angle_gamma   90.00
#
_symmetry.space_group_name_H-M   'P 1'
#
loop_
_entity.id
_entity.type
_entity.pdbx_description
1 polymer ?
#
loop_
_entity_poly.entity_id
_entity_poly.type
_entity_poly.pdbx_seq_one_letter_code
_entity_poly.pdbx_strand_id
1 'polypeptide(L)'
;MNGPYFKELPKFQNPEDELKFLREHVARREQELVEKNVAKPHAEVVSEAVKAYSMVPAAEVLHTEHALPAKETEAIVLRLRPEPHDSKMEELLGVLLSKGLRNVLSVVEGFNSPHLDDDFHRFLVQYVISVGKVPGLKEGGDLTKAIKMRLFEITLPGAASEEGKEKGFKEMIAAMEQFYAGMQSVADGRENLMKNYYTVEIALSHASDEVVFYMAVPISKGDLLEKQILGNFPDAKVKEVPDDYNIFNPAGVAVGSVGQLSEHPALPLKTYDTFEYDPMNSLLNVFSKLKREGEGAAVQFTIVPAGEEFTQKFVLTLREIKEGEKLRRTSPLIGELGKFGRTTKEVVFDIDKNKDKDKEKKVDDRKIELIGAKLKSTIVNTHIRILAS
;
A
#
# COMPACT_ATOMS: atom_id res chain seq x y z
N MET A 1 28.70 -23.56 27.49
CA MET A 1 29.66 -23.09 28.51
C MET A 1 28.88 -22.25 29.49
N ASN A 2 28.63 -22.74 30.71
CA ASN A 2 27.90 -22.00 31.73
C ASN A 2 28.76 -20.82 32.19
N GLY A 3 28.44 -19.62 31.70
CA GLY A 3 28.97 -18.39 32.26
C GLY A 3 28.56 -18.25 33.74
N PRO A 4 29.30 -17.47 34.55
CA PRO A 4 29.18 -17.45 36.01
C PRO A 4 27.90 -16.80 36.55
N TYR A 5 26.95 -16.43 35.68
CA TYR A 5 25.73 -15.70 36.05
C TYR A 5 24.58 -16.63 36.46
N PHE A 6 24.26 -17.68 35.70
CA PHE A 6 23.15 -18.59 36.00
C PHE A 6 23.68 -20.02 36.22
N LYS A 7 23.64 -20.50 37.47
CA LYS A 7 24.19 -21.83 37.85
C LYS A 7 23.21 -22.97 37.58
N GLU A 8 21.92 -22.73 37.78
CA GLU A 8 20.83 -23.68 37.54
C GLU A 8 19.64 -22.91 37.00
N LEU A 9 19.12 -23.32 35.85
CA LEU A 9 17.97 -22.71 35.19
C LEU A 9 16.80 -23.70 35.24
N PRO A 10 15.70 -23.39 35.93
CA PRO A 10 14.52 -24.24 35.89
C PRO A 10 13.84 -24.09 34.52
N LYS A 11 13.09 -25.13 34.11
CA LYS A 11 12.26 -25.06 32.91
C LYS A 11 10.95 -24.36 33.25
N PHE A 12 10.79 -23.10 32.85
CA PHE A 12 9.60 -22.33 33.15
C PHE A 12 8.40 -22.84 32.34
N GLN A 13 7.26 -22.93 33.02
CA GLN A 13 5.96 -23.30 32.44
C GLN A 13 5.03 -22.09 32.27
N ASN A 14 5.39 -20.92 32.81
CA ASN A 14 4.66 -19.69 32.59
C ASN A 14 5.60 -18.47 32.67
N PRO A 15 5.23 -17.33 32.04
CA PRO A 15 6.05 -16.11 32.05
C PRO A 15 6.18 -15.45 33.45
N GLU A 16 5.24 -15.70 34.36
CA GLU A 16 5.25 -15.10 35.70
C GLU A 16 6.35 -15.71 36.59
N ASP A 17 6.56 -17.02 36.50
CA ASP A 17 7.60 -17.77 37.20
C ASP A 17 8.99 -17.41 36.68
N GLU A 18 9.11 -17.18 35.37
CA GLU A 18 10.33 -16.68 34.73
C GLU A 18 10.71 -15.28 35.25
N LEU A 19 9.74 -14.35 35.25
CA LEU A 19 9.96 -12.99 35.78
C LEU A 19 10.26 -12.99 37.28
N LYS A 20 9.62 -13.86 38.05
CA LYS A 20 9.87 -14.00 39.50
C LYS A 20 11.30 -14.49 39.75
N PHE A 21 11.76 -15.50 39.02
CA PHE A 21 13.13 -16.00 39.11
C PHE A 21 14.16 -14.91 38.77
N LEU A 22 13.94 -14.14 37.71
CA LEU A 22 14.84 -13.04 37.33
C LEU A 22 14.90 -11.95 38.39
N ARG A 23 13.76 -11.57 38.99
CA ARG A 23 13.70 -10.59 40.09
C ARG A 23 14.43 -11.08 41.34
N GLU A 24 14.22 -12.34 41.74
CA GLU A 24 14.91 -12.94 42.88
C GLU A 24 16.43 -13.04 42.64
N HIS A 25 16.83 -13.31 41.39
CA HIS A 25 18.24 -13.37 41.02
C HIS A 25 18.92 -12.00 41.07
N VAL A 26 18.27 -10.95 40.56
CA VAL A 26 18.75 -9.56 40.67
C VAL A 26 18.87 -9.17 42.14
N ALA A 27 17.85 -9.43 42.97
CA ALA A 27 17.87 -9.11 44.39
C ALA A 27 19.02 -9.81 45.15
N ARG A 28 19.26 -11.10 44.86
CA ARG A 28 20.41 -11.83 45.42
C ARG A 28 21.75 -11.22 44.98
N ARG A 29 21.84 -10.79 43.73
CA ARG A 29 23.07 -10.19 43.18
C ARG A 29 23.37 -8.83 43.80
N GLU A 30 22.34 -8.04 44.06
CA GLU A 30 22.48 -6.78 44.79
C GLU A 30 22.97 -7.00 46.22
N GLN A 31 22.42 -7.99 46.92
CA GLN A 31 22.88 -8.36 48.26
C GLN A 31 24.37 -8.79 48.26
N GLU A 32 24.79 -9.62 47.30
CA GLU A 32 26.21 -10.02 47.17
C GLU A 32 27.16 -8.85 46.84
N LEU A 33 26.69 -7.85 46.08
CA LEU A 33 27.47 -6.66 45.74
C LEU A 33 27.61 -5.72 46.94
N VAL A 34 26.54 -5.60 47.74
CA VAL A 34 26.55 -4.89 49.02
C VAL A 34 27.52 -5.55 50.01
N GLU A 35 27.48 -6.87 50.15
CA GLU A 35 28.42 -7.63 51.01
C GLU A 35 29.89 -7.49 50.59
N LYS A 36 30.15 -7.25 49.30
CA LYS A 36 31.49 -7.05 48.75
C LYS A 36 31.94 -5.58 48.71
N ASN A 37 31.16 -4.66 49.27
CA ASN A 37 31.39 -3.20 49.23
C ASN A 37 31.54 -2.63 47.80
N VAL A 38 30.88 -3.24 46.82
CA VAL A 38 30.87 -2.75 45.43
C VAL A 38 29.55 -2.04 45.18
N ALA A 39 29.59 -0.71 45.14
CA ALA A 39 28.41 0.09 44.81
C ALA A 39 28.17 0.08 43.30
N LYS A 40 27.13 -0.63 42.86
CA LYS A 40 26.58 -0.53 41.49
C LYS A 40 25.13 -0.05 41.55
N PRO A 41 24.70 0.85 40.65
CA PRO A 41 23.30 1.22 40.52
C PRO A 41 22.43 0.01 40.16
N HIS A 42 21.22 -0.08 40.73
CA HIS A 42 20.23 -1.13 40.45
C HIS A 42 20.03 -1.35 38.93
N ALA A 43 19.94 -0.27 38.16
CA ALA A 43 19.75 -0.32 36.71
C ALA A 43 20.89 -1.04 35.96
N GLU A 44 22.14 -0.92 36.44
CA GLU A 44 23.29 -1.62 35.85
C GLU A 44 23.27 -3.10 36.19
N VAL A 45 22.89 -3.47 37.42
CA VAL A 45 22.74 -4.87 37.86
C VAL A 45 21.64 -5.57 37.07
N VAL A 46 20.51 -4.88 36.83
CA VAL A 46 19.42 -5.37 35.98
C VAL A 46 19.90 -5.54 34.54
N SER A 47 20.59 -4.54 33.97
CA SER A 47 21.10 -4.63 32.60
C SER A 47 22.10 -5.78 32.40
N GLU A 48 23.00 -6.00 33.36
CA GLU A 48 23.95 -7.13 33.34
C GLU A 48 23.23 -8.47 33.44
N ALA A 49 22.22 -8.59 34.31
CA ALA A 49 21.43 -9.81 34.46
C ALA A 49 20.63 -10.14 33.20
N VAL A 50 20.00 -9.14 32.57
CA VAL A 50 19.25 -9.30 31.30
C VAL A 50 20.19 -9.68 30.15
N LYS A 51 21.36 -9.04 30.04
CA LYS A 51 22.38 -9.40 29.03
C LYS A 51 22.93 -10.81 29.22
N ALA A 52 23.12 -11.24 30.47
CA ALA A 52 23.56 -12.60 30.74
C ALA A 52 22.46 -13.62 30.43
N TYR A 53 21.19 -13.27 30.65
CA TYR A 53 20.03 -14.13 30.39
C TYR A 53 19.75 -14.27 28.89
N SER A 54 19.93 -13.20 28.10
CA SER A 54 19.74 -13.23 26.65
C SER A 54 20.75 -14.13 25.91
N MET A 55 21.88 -14.47 26.54
CA MET A 55 22.86 -15.42 26.00
C MET A 55 22.49 -16.89 26.25
N VAL A 56 21.45 -17.14 27.05
CA VAL A 56 20.99 -18.50 27.35
C VAL A 56 20.01 -18.97 26.25
N PRO A 57 20.23 -20.14 25.62
CA PRO A 57 19.30 -20.66 24.62
C PRO A 57 17.90 -20.89 25.21
N ALA A 58 16.85 -20.42 24.53
CA ALA A 58 15.45 -20.58 24.98
C ALA A 58 15.06 -22.05 25.25
N ALA A 59 15.66 -23.01 24.54
CA ALA A 59 15.47 -24.44 24.73
C ALA A 59 15.99 -24.99 26.08
N GLU A 60 16.91 -24.28 26.74
CA GLU A 60 17.44 -24.64 28.05
C GLU A 60 16.56 -24.15 29.21
N VAL A 61 15.70 -23.16 28.95
CA VAL A 61 15.01 -22.38 29.99
C VAL A 61 13.49 -22.47 29.90
N LEU A 62 12.93 -22.70 28.72
CA LEU A 62 11.49 -22.83 28.51
C LEU A 62 11.09 -24.30 28.34
N HIS A 63 9.93 -24.67 28.87
CA HIS A 63 9.31 -25.97 28.55
C HIS A 63 8.95 -26.03 27.05
N THR A 64 8.99 -27.22 26.44
CA THR A 64 8.78 -27.41 24.98
C THR A 64 7.43 -26.91 24.46
N GLU A 65 6.42 -26.77 25.32
CA GLU A 65 5.10 -26.22 24.98
C GLU A 65 5.02 -24.68 25.06
N HIS A 66 6.01 -24.03 25.69
CA HIS A 66 6.10 -22.58 25.86
C HIS A 66 7.29 -21.97 25.11
N ALA A 67 8.23 -22.80 24.66
CA ALA A 67 9.26 -22.41 23.71
C ALA A 67 8.60 -22.11 22.36
N LEU A 68 8.80 -20.90 21.83
CA LEU A 68 8.34 -20.56 20.49
C LEU A 68 8.92 -21.55 19.47
N PRO A 69 8.09 -22.20 18.63
CA PRO A 69 8.58 -23.03 17.55
C PRO A 69 9.60 -22.26 16.69
N ALA A 70 10.65 -22.93 16.21
CA ALA A 70 11.69 -22.31 15.38
C ALA A 70 11.12 -21.58 14.13
N LYS A 71 9.95 -22.04 13.64
CA LYS A 71 9.23 -21.45 12.52
C LYS A 71 8.43 -20.19 12.89
N GLU A 72 8.05 -20.03 14.16
CA GLU A 72 7.36 -18.84 14.69
C GLU A 72 8.36 -17.77 15.12
N THR A 73 9.55 -18.16 15.61
CA THR A 73 10.63 -17.21 15.90
C THR A 73 11.14 -16.51 14.64
N GLU A 74 11.30 -17.20 13.51
CA GLU A 74 11.62 -16.58 12.22
C GLU A 74 10.48 -15.70 11.66
N ALA A 75 9.22 -16.01 12.00
CA ALA A 75 8.05 -15.21 11.58
C ALA A 75 7.88 -13.94 12.43
N ILE A 76 8.27 -13.97 13.71
CA ILE A 76 8.18 -12.83 14.64
C ILE A 76 9.32 -11.83 14.44
N VAL A 77 10.42 -12.21 13.78
CA VAL A 77 11.43 -11.25 13.32
C VAL A 77 10.85 -10.43 12.18
N LEU A 78 10.31 -9.26 12.52
CA LEU A 78 9.86 -8.27 11.55
C LEU A 78 11.01 -7.95 10.60
N ARG A 79 10.77 -8.05 9.29
CA ARG A 79 11.77 -7.76 8.24
C ARG A 79 11.94 -6.26 8.02
N LEU A 80 12.06 -5.50 9.10
CA LEU A 80 12.16 -4.04 9.08
C LEU A 80 13.59 -3.59 9.37
N ARG A 81 13.99 -2.48 8.76
CA ARG A 81 15.24 -1.81 9.12
C ARG A 81 15.11 -1.15 10.50
N PRO A 82 16.19 -1.12 11.31
CA PRO A 82 16.18 -0.42 12.59
C PRO A 82 15.96 1.07 12.41
N GLU A 83 15.08 1.66 13.22
CA GLU A 83 14.79 3.10 13.23
C GLU A 83 14.98 3.76 14.59
N PRO A 84 15.14 5.11 14.64
CA PRO A 84 15.37 5.83 15.89
C PRO A 84 14.27 5.66 16.95
N HIS A 85 13.12 5.12 16.56
CA HIS A 85 11.94 4.96 17.40
C HIS A 85 11.62 3.50 17.77
N ASP A 86 12.51 2.54 17.49
CA ASP A 86 12.30 1.11 17.77
C ASP A 86 11.93 0.81 19.23
N SER A 87 12.52 1.52 20.20
CA SER A 87 12.19 1.36 21.63
C SER A 87 10.76 1.75 21.96
N LYS A 88 10.20 2.76 21.27
CA LYS A 88 8.80 3.15 21.41
C LYS A 88 7.87 2.13 20.74
N MET A 89 8.32 1.49 19.66
CA MET A 89 7.55 0.48 18.95
C MET A 89 7.30 -0.77 19.80
N GLU A 90 8.25 -1.18 20.63
CA GLU A 90 8.07 -2.25 21.61
C GLU A 90 6.95 -1.93 22.62
N GLU A 91 6.91 -0.69 23.12
CA GLU A 91 5.84 -0.23 24.02
C GLU A 91 4.48 -0.22 23.32
N LEU A 92 4.43 0.28 22.07
CA LEU A 92 3.20 0.30 21.26
C LEU A 92 2.69 -1.12 20.96
N LEU A 93 3.57 -2.09 20.74
CA LEU A 93 3.21 -3.50 20.60
C LEU A 93 2.58 -4.03 21.90
N GLY A 94 3.16 -3.70 23.06
CA GLY A 94 2.56 -4.04 24.36
C GLY A 94 1.15 -3.49 24.52
N VAL A 95 0.90 -2.24 24.11
CA VAL A 95 -0.43 -1.63 24.11
C VAL A 95 -1.36 -2.29 23.07
N LEU A 96 -0.85 -2.68 21.90
CA LEU A 96 -1.63 -3.36 20.86
C LEU A 96 -2.18 -4.70 21.34
N LEU A 97 -1.30 -5.51 21.95
CA LEU A 97 -1.67 -6.83 22.44
C LEU A 97 -2.60 -6.77 23.65
N SER A 98 -2.39 -5.80 24.55
CA SER A 98 -3.16 -5.69 25.79
C SER A 98 -4.46 -4.89 25.65
N LYS A 99 -4.48 -3.82 24.85
CA LYS A 99 -5.59 -2.85 24.77
C LYS A 99 -6.19 -2.73 23.36
N GLY A 100 -5.61 -3.35 22.34
CA GLY A 100 -6.14 -3.38 20.97
C GLY A 100 -5.84 -2.14 20.12
N LEU A 101 -6.04 -2.27 18.80
CA LEU A 101 -5.57 -1.31 17.79
C LEU A 101 -6.02 0.14 18.00
N ARG A 102 -7.30 0.39 18.33
CA ARG A 102 -7.81 1.77 18.43
C ARG A 102 -7.09 2.58 19.50
N ASN A 103 -6.79 1.94 20.64
CA ASN A 103 -6.10 2.60 21.75
C ASN A 103 -4.66 2.93 21.38
N VAL A 104 -3.96 2.04 20.67
CA VAL A 104 -2.61 2.32 20.18
C VAL A 104 -2.61 3.46 19.17
N LEU A 105 -3.54 3.45 18.23
CA LEU A 105 -3.68 4.54 17.26
C LEU A 105 -3.90 5.89 17.97
N SER A 106 -4.69 5.94 19.04
CA SER A 106 -4.84 7.17 19.83
C SER A 106 -3.57 7.59 20.58
N VAL A 107 -2.73 6.64 20.98
CA VAL A 107 -1.43 6.93 21.60
C VAL A 107 -0.46 7.49 20.55
N VAL A 108 -0.42 6.87 19.37
CA VAL A 108 0.36 7.30 18.20
C VAL A 108 -0.05 8.70 17.75
N GLU A 109 -1.35 8.95 17.55
CA GLU A 109 -1.93 10.28 17.29
C GLU A 109 -1.50 11.32 18.34
N GLY A 110 -1.38 10.91 19.62
CA GLY A 110 -0.97 11.77 20.72
C GLY A 110 0.49 12.23 20.67
N PHE A 111 1.37 11.50 19.97
CA PHE A 111 2.77 11.92 19.77
C PHE A 111 2.90 13.03 18.73
N ASN A 112 1.88 13.23 17.88
CA ASN A 112 1.86 14.24 16.82
C ASN A 112 3.14 14.21 15.96
N SER A 113 3.59 12.99 15.63
CA SER A 113 4.85 12.73 14.92
C SER A 113 4.56 11.91 13.66
N PRO A 114 4.59 12.52 12.47
CA PRO A 114 4.33 11.81 11.21
C PRO A 114 5.27 10.62 10.97
N HIS A 115 6.51 10.69 11.46
CA HIS A 115 7.47 9.59 11.37
C HIS A 115 7.06 8.39 12.22
N LEU A 116 6.58 8.62 13.44
CA LEU A 116 6.11 7.54 14.30
C LEU A 116 4.82 6.92 13.76
N ASP A 117 3.95 7.72 13.15
CA ASP A 117 2.74 7.22 12.48
C ASP A 117 3.12 6.26 11.33
N ASP A 118 4.10 6.64 10.52
CA ASP A 118 4.62 5.85 9.39
C ASP A 118 5.29 4.56 9.86
N ASP A 119 6.19 4.65 10.85
CA ASP A 119 6.82 3.50 11.50
C ASP A 119 5.81 2.51 12.05
N PHE A 120 4.76 3.03 12.70
CA PHE A 120 3.71 2.20 13.26
C PHE A 120 2.87 1.52 12.18
N HIS A 121 2.56 2.21 11.09
CA HIS A 121 1.88 1.61 9.94
C HIS A 121 2.71 0.49 9.31
N ARG A 122 4.00 0.75 9.05
CA ARG A 122 4.94 -0.24 8.53
C ARG A 122 5.00 -1.49 9.41
N PHE A 123 5.10 -1.28 10.73
CA PHE A 123 5.01 -2.36 11.72
C PHE A 123 3.71 -3.15 11.61
N LEU A 124 2.56 -2.49 11.52
CA LEU A 124 1.26 -3.18 11.42
C LEU A 124 1.14 -4.04 10.16
N VAL A 125 1.67 -3.56 9.03
CA VAL A 125 1.70 -4.33 7.77
C VAL A 125 2.51 -5.61 7.96
N GLN A 126 3.73 -5.51 8.49
CA GLN A 126 4.58 -6.69 8.73
C GLN A 126 3.97 -7.62 9.79
N TYR A 127 3.39 -7.07 10.85
CA TYR A 127 2.67 -7.84 11.85
C TYR A 127 1.51 -8.65 11.22
N VAL A 128 0.76 -8.06 10.28
CA VAL A 128 -0.31 -8.76 9.55
C VAL A 128 0.25 -9.85 8.64
N ILE A 129 1.38 -9.63 7.98
CA ILE A 129 2.02 -10.65 7.14
C ILE A 129 2.46 -11.83 8.00
N SER A 130 3.06 -11.58 9.16
CA SER A 130 3.59 -12.62 10.06
C SER A 130 2.52 -13.34 10.88
N VAL A 131 1.57 -12.61 11.47
CA VAL A 131 0.60 -13.14 12.45
C VAL A 131 -0.80 -13.33 11.84
N GLY A 132 -1.07 -12.72 10.69
CA GLY A 132 -2.32 -12.88 9.93
C GLY A 132 -3.51 -12.04 10.40
N LYS A 133 -3.59 -11.68 11.69
CA LYS A 133 -4.70 -10.87 12.25
C LYS A 133 -4.20 -9.84 13.26
N VAL A 134 -4.71 -8.60 13.16
CA VAL A 134 -4.48 -7.54 14.15
C VAL A 134 -5.57 -7.56 15.23
N PRO A 135 -5.22 -7.60 16.53
CA PRO A 135 -6.19 -7.48 17.61
C PRO A 135 -7.03 -6.18 17.53
N GLY A 136 -8.35 -6.33 17.52
CA GLY A 136 -9.31 -5.21 17.49
C GLY A 136 -9.59 -4.61 16.11
N LEU A 137 -8.99 -5.14 15.04
CA LEU A 137 -9.29 -4.72 13.67
C LEU A 137 -10.47 -5.52 13.10
N LYS A 138 -11.50 -4.83 12.61
CA LYS A 138 -12.67 -5.47 11.97
C LYS A 138 -12.28 -6.05 10.62
N GLU A 139 -12.73 -7.27 10.33
CA GLU A 139 -12.55 -7.88 9.00
C GLU A 139 -13.38 -7.12 7.95
N GLY A 140 -12.79 -6.85 6.77
CA GLY A 140 -13.48 -6.27 5.62
C GLY A 140 -13.57 -4.73 5.56
N GLY A 141 -13.03 -3.98 6.53
CA GLY A 141 -12.98 -2.51 6.47
C GLY A 141 -11.86 -1.96 5.56
N ASP A 142 -11.98 -0.69 5.15
CA ASP A 142 -10.97 0.00 4.31
C ASP A 142 -9.58 0.00 4.94
N LEU A 143 -9.50 0.17 6.26
CA LEU A 143 -8.24 0.12 7.01
C LEU A 143 -7.58 -1.26 6.92
N THR A 144 -8.36 -2.33 7.06
CA THR A 144 -7.87 -3.71 6.94
C THR A 144 -7.32 -3.98 5.56
N LYS A 145 -7.92 -3.37 4.54
CA LYS A 145 -7.46 -3.48 3.17
C LYS A 145 -6.18 -2.69 2.92
N ALA A 146 -6.08 -1.47 3.45
CA ALA A 146 -4.87 -0.65 3.35
C ALA A 146 -3.65 -1.34 3.99
N ILE A 147 -3.83 -1.98 5.14
CA ILE A 147 -2.75 -2.71 5.85
C ILE A 147 -2.41 -4.03 5.15
N LYS A 148 -3.32 -4.61 4.35
CA LYS A 148 -3.12 -5.90 3.66
C LYS A 148 -2.53 -5.74 2.26
N MET A 149 -1.57 -4.83 2.10
CA MET A 149 -0.85 -4.60 0.85
C MET A 149 0.62 -5.03 0.98
N ARG A 150 1.22 -5.49 -0.11
CA ARG A 150 2.67 -5.73 -0.25
C ARG A 150 3.22 -4.76 -1.28
N LEU A 151 4.34 -4.14 -0.97
CA LEU A 151 5.05 -3.20 -1.84
C LEU A 151 6.19 -3.91 -2.58
N PHE A 152 6.33 -3.60 -3.86
CA PHE A 152 7.38 -4.14 -4.71
C PHE A 152 8.09 -3.00 -5.44
N GLU A 153 9.41 -3.07 -5.46
CA GLU A 153 10.28 -2.29 -6.34
C GLU A 153 10.46 -3.05 -7.65
N ILE A 154 10.17 -2.38 -8.76
CA ILE A 154 10.21 -2.94 -10.10
C ILE A 154 11.32 -2.27 -10.90
N THR A 155 12.27 -3.05 -11.41
CA THR A 155 13.25 -2.59 -12.39
C THR A 155 12.96 -3.28 -13.71
N LEU A 156 12.56 -2.50 -14.73
CA LEU A 156 12.39 -3.02 -16.09
C LEU A 156 13.75 -3.07 -16.81
N PRO A 157 13.95 -4.01 -17.75
CA PRO A 157 15.16 -4.06 -18.55
C PRO A 157 15.30 -2.77 -19.38
N GLY A 158 16.54 -2.25 -19.48
CA GLY A 158 16.82 -1.06 -20.28
C GLY A 158 16.53 -1.29 -21.76
N ALA A 159 15.98 -0.27 -22.44
CA ALA A 159 15.75 -0.34 -23.88
C ALA A 159 17.08 -0.52 -24.63
N ALA A 160 17.11 -1.47 -25.57
CA ALA A 160 18.24 -1.66 -26.47
C ALA A 160 18.53 -0.42 -27.33
N SER A 161 19.75 -0.38 -27.90
CA SER A 161 20.40 0.69 -28.68
C SER A 161 19.52 1.56 -29.59
N GLU A 162 19.99 2.79 -29.84
CA GLU A 162 19.25 3.91 -30.46
C GLU A 162 18.54 3.62 -31.80
N GLU A 163 18.98 2.63 -32.57
CA GLU A 163 18.40 2.26 -33.87
C GLU A 163 17.08 1.44 -33.76
N GLY A 164 16.67 1.03 -32.55
CA GLY A 164 15.47 0.21 -32.30
C GLY A 164 14.36 0.88 -31.47
N LYS A 165 14.50 2.16 -31.09
CA LYS A 165 13.66 2.83 -30.07
C LYS A 165 12.15 2.78 -30.37
N GLU A 166 11.72 3.02 -31.61
CA GLU A 166 10.28 3.00 -31.96
C GLU A 166 9.66 1.59 -31.92
N LYS A 167 10.39 0.57 -32.40
CA LYS A 167 9.92 -0.82 -32.35
C LYS A 167 9.86 -1.32 -30.91
N GLY A 168 10.89 -1.03 -30.12
CA GLY A 168 10.92 -1.36 -28.69
C GLY A 168 9.81 -0.68 -27.89
N PHE A 169 9.45 0.57 -28.22
CA PHE A 169 8.36 1.27 -27.55
C PHE A 169 7.00 0.61 -27.81
N LYS A 170 6.67 0.29 -29.07
CA LYS A 170 5.40 -0.40 -29.39
C LYS A 170 5.32 -1.79 -28.76
N GLU A 171 6.42 -2.54 -28.78
CA GLU A 171 6.51 -3.84 -28.12
C GLU A 171 6.32 -3.73 -26.60
N MET A 172 6.93 -2.73 -25.96
CA MET A 172 6.74 -2.43 -24.54
C MET A 172 5.28 -2.07 -24.23
N ILE A 173 4.63 -1.25 -25.05
CA ILE A 173 3.21 -0.91 -24.87
C ILE A 173 2.34 -2.17 -24.97
N ALA A 174 2.56 -3.03 -25.97
CA ALA A 174 1.82 -4.28 -26.11
C ALA A 174 2.04 -5.22 -24.91
N ALA A 175 3.26 -5.33 -24.38
CA ALA A 175 3.56 -6.09 -23.16
C ALA A 175 2.86 -5.48 -21.93
N MET A 176 2.82 -4.16 -21.82
CA MET A 176 2.09 -3.48 -20.74
C MET A 176 0.57 -3.66 -20.85
N GLU A 177 -0.01 -3.68 -22.05
CA GLU A 177 -1.42 -3.99 -22.25
C GLU A 177 -1.76 -5.41 -21.77
N GLN A 178 -0.89 -6.38 -22.06
CA GLN A 178 -1.02 -7.75 -21.56
C GLN A 178 -0.90 -7.81 -20.04
N PHE A 179 0.07 -7.09 -19.47
CA PHE A 179 0.23 -6.95 -18.02
C PHE A 179 -1.04 -6.40 -17.36
N TYR A 180 -1.58 -5.28 -17.84
CA TYR A 180 -2.79 -4.67 -17.28
C TYR A 180 -4.04 -5.55 -17.44
N ALA A 181 -4.12 -6.34 -18.51
CA ALA A 181 -5.16 -7.36 -18.67
C ALA A 181 -5.04 -8.47 -17.61
N GLY A 182 -3.83 -8.98 -17.38
CA GLY A 182 -3.57 -9.98 -16.34
C GLY A 182 -3.88 -9.46 -14.92
N MET A 183 -3.53 -8.20 -14.66
CA MET A 183 -3.77 -7.52 -13.38
C MET A 183 -5.25 -7.23 -13.08
N GLN A 184 -6.17 -7.39 -14.04
CA GLN A 184 -7.61 -7.43 -13.73
C GLN A 184 -7.96 -8.52 -12.70
N SER A 185 -7.14 -9.57 -12.61
CA SER A 185 -7.29 -10.67 -11.65
C SER A 185 -7.06 -10.27 -10.18
N VAL A 186 -6.64 -9.02 -9.92
CA VAL A 186 -6.66 -8.42 -8.58
C VAL A 186 -8.09 -8.27 -8.05
N ALA A 187 -9.07 -8.13 -8.97
CA ALA A 187 -10.49 -8.14 -8.63
C ALA A 187 -10.88 -9.40 -7.86
N ASP A 188 -11.75 -9.23 -6.85
CA ASP A 188 -12.47 -10.36 -6.27
C ASP A 188 -13.81 -10.54 -6.97
N GLY A 189 -13.90 -11.58 -7.80
CA GLY A 189 -15.06 -11.86 -8.64
C GLY A 189 -15.26 -10.83 -9.76
N ARG A 190 -16.37 -10.97 -10.49
CA ARG A 190 -16.65 -10.15 -11.69
C ARG A 190 -16.92 -8.68 -11.40
N GLU A 191 -17.57 -8.38 -10.27
CA GLU A 191 -17.96 -7.01 -9.91
C GLU A 191 -16.96 -6.31 -9.00
N ASN A 192 -15.95 -7.01 -8.48
CA ASN A 192 -14.97 -6.48 -7.53
C ASN A 192 -15.63 -5.67 -6.39
N LEU A 193 -16.61 -6.26 -5.70
CA LEU A 193 -17.45 -5.54 -4.72
C LEU A 193 -16.63 -4.92 -3.57
N MET A 194 -15.53 -5.58 -3.21
CA MET A 194 -14.57 -5.08 -2.20
C MET A 194 -13.64 -3.99 -2.75
N LYS A 195 -13.79 -3.61 -4.02
CA LYS A 195 -13.01 -2.61 -4.76
C LYS A 195 -11.50 -2.88 -4.70
N ASN A 196 -11.06 -4.14 -4.70
CA ASN A 196 -9.63 -4.47 -4.64
C ASN A 196 -8.86 -3.71 -5.71
N TYR A 197 -7.70 -3.21 -5.34
CA TYR A 197 -6.92 -2.31 -6.17
C TYR A 197 -5.46 -2.66 -6.08
N TYR A 198 -4.71 -2.17 -7.05
CA TYR A 198 -3.26 -2.14 -7.01
C TYR A 198 -2.78 -0.73 -7.36
N THR A 199 -1.55 -0.42 -6.99
CA THR A 199 -0.92 0.86 -7.34
C THR A 199 0.23 0.64 -8.30
N VAL A 200 0.45 1.65 -9.15
CA VAL A 200 1.67 1.84 -9.93
C VAL A 200 2.17 3.22 -9.56
N GLU A 201 3.42 3.34 -9.17
CA GLU A 201 3.96 4.57 -8.65
C GLU A 201 5.37 4.81 -9.15
N ILE A 202 5.64 6.07 -9.48
CA ILE A 202 6.94 6.57 -9.89
C ILE A 202 7.35 7.56 -8.81
N ALA A 203 8.41 7.26 -8.09
CA ALA A 203 8.80 8.07 -6.94
C ALA A 203 10.29 8.36 -6.90
N LEU A 204 10.61 9.54 -6.36
CA LEU A 204 11.95 9.96 -5.97
C LEU A 204 11.89 10.31 -4.49
N SER A 205 12.62 9.56 -3.68
CA SER A 205 12.71 9.79 -2.23
C SER A 205 13.49 11.07 -1.94
N HIS A 206 13.15 11.75 -0.84
CA HIS A 206 13.80 12.99 -0.43
C HIS A 206 15.30 12.86 -0.09
N ALA A 207 15.83 11.63 -0.07
CA ALA A 207 17.23 11.32 0.21
C ALA A 207 17.91 10.54 -0.92
N SER A 208 17.32 10.50 -2.12
CA SER A 208 17.82 9.76 -3.28
C SER A 208 17.74 10.58 -4.56
N ASP A 209 18.64 10.31 -5.50
CA ASP A 209 18.60 10.79 -6.88
C ASP A 209 18.06 9.74 -7.87
N GLU A 210 17.70 8.56 -7.38
CA GLU A 210 17.18 7.47 -8.19
C GLU A 210 15.64 7.52 -8.24
N VAL A 211 15.10 7.56 -9.46
CA VAL A 211 13.67 7.36 -9.71
C VAL A 211 13.36 5.87 -9.66
N VAL A 212 12.47 5.49 -8.76
CA VAL A 212 12.10 4.10 -8.51
C VAL A 212 10.64 3.86 -8.89
N PHE A 213 10.39 2.72 -9.52
CA PHE A 213 9.04 2.27 -9.82
C PHE A 213 8.56 1.33 -8.72
N TYR A 214 7.44 1.68 -8.10
CA TYR A 214 6.81 0.88 -7.08
C TYR A 214 5.45 0.35 -7.53
N MET A 215 5.11 -0.84 -7.07
CA MET A 215 3.78 -1.40 -7.21
C MET A 215 3.32 -2.00 -5.89
N ALA A 216 2.12 -1.62 -5.43
CA ALA A 216 1.50 -2.24 -4.27
C ALA A 216 0.30 -3.09 -4.70
N VAL A 217 0.21 -4.31 -4.18
CA VAL A 217 -0.90 -5.24 -4.44
C VAL A 217 -1.39 -5.87 -3.13
N PRO A 218 -2.63 -6.38 -3.05
CA PRO A 218 -3.07 -7.13 -1.89
C PRO A 218 -2.11 -8.27 -1.57
N ILE A 219 -1.90 -8.60 -0.29
CA ILE A 219 -0.94 -9.65 0.14
C ILE A 219 -1.14 -10.96 -0.65
N SER A 220 -2.41 -11.37 -0.85
CA SER A 220 -2.78 -12.59 -1.58
C SER A 220 -2.49 -12.55 -3.08
N LYS A 221 -2.12 -11.40 -3.64
CA LYS A 221 -1.86 -11.16 -5.05
C LYS A 221 -0.38 -10.84 -5.34
N GLY A 222 0.52 -10.94 -4.35
CA GLY A 222 1.96 -10.73 -4.56
C GLY A 222 2.53 -11.65 -5.64
N ASP A 223 2.28 -12.97 -5.53
CA ASP A 223 2.73 -13.96 -6.51
C ASP A 223 2.13 -13.73 -7.90
N LEU A 224 0.90 -13.17 -7.96
CA LEU A 224 0.28 -12.79 -9.22
C LEU A 224 1.09 -11.67 -9.88
N LEU A 225 1.43 -10.62 -9.13
CA LEU A 225 2.22 -9.50 -9.64
C LEU A 225 3.57 -9.98 -10.18
N GLU A 226 4.32 -10.74 -9.38
CA GLU A 226 5.63 -11.28 -9.79
C GLU A 226 5.54 -12.06 -11.09
N LYS A 227 4.58 -12.98 -11.20
CA LYS A 227 4.37 -13.79 -12.41
C LYS A 227 3.94 -12.95 -13.61
N GLN A 228 3.09 -11.93 -13.40
CA GLN A 228 2.65 -11.03 -14.47
C GLN A 228 3.82 -10.19 -14.99
N ILE A 229 4.66 -9.64 -14.11
CA ILE A 229 5.82 -8.86 -14.53
C ILE A 229 6.83 -9.75 -15.24
N LEU A 230 7.27 -10.84 -14.61
CA LEU A 230 8.30 -11.72 -15.18
C LEU A 230 7.84 -12.46 -16.44
N GLY A 231 6.53 -12.71 -16.58
CA GLY A 231 5.96 -13.30 -17.78
C GLY A 231 5.97 -12.36 -18.99
N ASN A 232 5.82 -11.05 -18.77
CA ASN A 232 5.84 -10.04 -19.84
C ASN A 232 7.26 -9.44 -20.05
N PHE A 233 8.08 -9.42 -18.99
CA PHE A 233 9.43 -8.87 -18.97
C PHE A 233 10.37 -9.85 -18.25
N PRO A 234 10.92 -10.86 -18.95
CA PRO A 234 11.74 -11.92 -18.32
C PRO A 234 12.99 -11.41 -17.59
N ASP A 235 13.57 -10.30 -18.07
CA ASP A 235 14.77 -9.69 -17.50
C ASP A 235 14.46 -8.61 -16.44
N ALA A 236 13.18 -8.40 -16.09
CA ALA A 236 12.82 -7.48 -15.03
C ALA A 236 13.24 -8.01 -13.66
N LYS A 237 13.55 -7.08 -12.76
CA LYS A 237 13.77 -7.40 -11.34
C LYS A 237 12.53 -6.97 -10.56
N VAL A 238 11.97 -7.91 -9.80
CA VAL A 238 10.85 -7.67 -8.90
C VAL A 238 11.36 -7.97 -7.50
N LYS A 239 11.37 -6.96 -6.64
CA LYS A 239 11.88 -7.07 -5.27
C LYS A 239 10.81 -6.59 -4.30
N GLU A 240 10.40 -7.47 -3.38
CA GLU A 240 9.55 -7.04 -2.27
C GLU A 240 10.31 -6.07 -1.37
N VAL A 241 9.66 -4.96 -1.03
CA VAL A 241 10.21 -3.95 -0.13
C VAL A 241 9.33 -3.92 1.13
N PRO A 242 9.80 -4.51 2.24
CA PRO A 242 9.04 -4.51 3.50
C PRO A 242 9.06 -3.14 4.19
N ASP A 243 10.04 -2.31 3.85
CA ASP A 243 10.15 -0.93 4.31
C ASP A 243 9.46 0.02 3.32
N ASP A 244 8.68 0.98 3.83
CA ASP A 244 8.17 2.06 2.99
C ASP A 244 9.31 3.01 2.60
N TYR A 245 9.18 3.64 1.43
CA TYR A 245 10.06 4.73 1.02
C TYR A 245 9.38 6.06 1.34
N ASN A 246 10.18 7.10 1.59
CA ASN A 246 9.66 8.39 2.02
C ASN A 246 10.05 9.52 1.06
N ILE A 247 9.05 10.17 0.47
CA ILE A 247 9.22 11.37 -0.37
C ILE A 247 9.16 12.67 0.44
N PHE A 248 8.70 12.61 1.69
CA PHE A 248 8.45 13.78 2.51
C PHE A 248 9.69 14.22 3.27
N ASN A 249 10.04 15.49 3.13
CA ASN A 249 11.07 16.11 3.92
C ASN A 249 10.51 16.49 5.30
N PRO A 250 11.08 16.00 6.42
CA PRO A 250 10.61 16.30 7.78
C PRO A 250 10.51 17.78 8.12
N ALA A 251 11.40 18.60 7.54
CA ALA A 251 11.46 20.04 7.76
C ALA A 251 10.82 20.84 6.60
N GLY A 252 10.27 20.13 5.60
CA GLY A 252 9.72 20.71 4.38
C GLY A 252 8.22 20.96 4.43
N VAL A 253 7.64 21.17 3.25
CA VAL A 253 6.20 21.34 3.07
C VAL A 253 5.71 20.31 2.07
N ALA A 254 4.79 19.45 2.50
CA ALA A 254 4.12 18.52 1.62
C ALA A 254 3.00 19.22 0.82
N VAL A 255 3.00 19.02 -0.49
CA VAL A 255 1.93 19.45 -1.39
C VAL A 255 1.39 18.28 -2.20
N GLY A 256 0.11 18.35 -2.56
CA GLY A 256 -0.56 17.29 -3.29
C GLY A 256 -1.56 17.80 -4.30
N SER A 257 -1.75 17.03 -5.36
CA SER A 257 -2.76 17.27 -6.40
C SER A 257 -3.36 15.94 -6.87
N VAL A 258 -4.58 16.02 -7.40
CA VAL A 258 -5.29 14.86 -7.95
C VAL A 258 -5.66 15.12 -9.41
N GLY A 259 -5.46 14.11 -10.24
CA GLY A 259 -5.87 14.16 -11.65
C GLY A 259 -7.39 14.09 -11.77
N GLN A 260 -7.96 14.94 -12.63
CA GLN A 260 -9.38 14.89 -12.99
C GLN A 260 -9.54 14.93 -14.51
N LEU A 261 -10.56 14.25 -15.01
CA LEU A 261 -10.90 14.29 -16.43
C LEU A 261 -11.48 15.66 -16.77
N SER A 262 -10.93 16.30 -17.80
CA SER A 262 -11.44 17.57 -18.34
C SER A 262 -12.76 17.42 -19.10
N GLU A 263 -13.00 16.22 -19.63
CA GLU A 263 -14.16 15.86 -20.44
C GLU A 263 -14.90 14.66 -19.84
N HIS A 264 -16.08 14.35 -20.39
CA HIS A 264 -16.92 13.25 -19.90
C HIS A 264 -16.16 11.91 -19.89
N PRO A 265 -16.26 11.07 -18.83
CA PRO A 265 -15.54 9.80 -18.71
C PRO A 265 -15.82 8.78 -19.80
N ALA A 266 -16.89 8.92 -20.59
CA ALA A 266 -17.15 8.06 -21.75
C ALA A 266 -16.21 8.35 -22.93
N LEU A 267 -15.59 9.54 -22.98
CA LEU A 267 -14.63 9.90 -24.02
C LEU A 267 -13.25 9.32 -23.70
N PRO A 268 -12.48 8.88 -24.71
CA PRO A 268 -11.13 8.35 -24.50
C PRO A 268 -10.14 9.47 -24.17
N LEU A 269 -9.07 9.11 -23.47
CA LEU A 269 -7.86 9.93 -23.40
C LEU A 269 -7.06 9.76 -24.68
N LYS A 270 -6.15 10.71 -24.95
CA LYS A 270 -5.16 10.52 -26.01
C LYS A 270 -4.30 9.29 -25.71
N THR A 271 -4.15 8.44 -26.69
CA THR A 271 -3.39 7.19 -26.63
C THR A 271 -2.03 7.36 -27.32
N TYR A 272 -1.14 6.38 -27.14
CA TYR A 272 0.26 6.45 -27.57
C TYR A 272 0.46 6.67 -29.07
N ASP A 273 -0.46 6.19 -29.89
CA ASP A 273 -0.52 6.40 -31.33
C ASP A 273 -0.71 7.86 -31.73
N THR A 274 -1.18 8.70 -30.81
CA THR A 274 -1.37 10.14 -31.01
C THR A 274 -0.27 11.01 -30.38
N PHE A 275 0.68 10.40 -29.67
CA PHE A 275 1.82 11.13 -29.10
C PHE A 275 2.99 11.18 -30.09
N GLU A 276 3.51 12.37 -30.35
CA GLU A 276 4.70 12.58 -31.19
C GLU A 276 6.00 12.22 -30.44
N TYR A 277 5.99 12.32 -29.11
CA TYR A 277 7.13 12.05 -28.22
C TYR A 277 6.67 11.30 -26.98
N ASP A 278 7.56 10.53 -26.36
CA ASP A 278 7.26 9.77 -25.14
C ASP A 278 6.93 10.71 -23.95
N PRO A 279 5.70 10.64 -23.39
CA PRO A 279 5.32 11.45 -22.24
C PRO A 279 6.14 11.15 -20.97
N MET A 280 6.74 9.96 -20.84
CA MET A 280 7.58 9.61 -19.70
C MET A 280 8.85 10.44 -19.64
N ASN A 281 9.44 10.79 -20.79
CA ASN A 281 10.61 11.67 -20.81
C ASN A 281 10.32 13.03 -20.17
N SER A 282 9.11 13.55 -20.34
CA SER A 282 8.71 14.82 -19.71
C SER A 282 8.66 14.70 -18.19
N LEU A 283 8.13 13.58 -17.69
CA LEU A 283 8.05 13.32 -16.26
C LEU A 283 9.44 13.08 -15.65
N LEU A 284 10.27 12.23 -16.27
CA LEU A 284 11.63 11.93 -15.82
C LEU A 284 12.53 13.17 -15.82
N ASN A 285 12.36 14.07 -16.79
CA ASN A 285 13.08 15.36 -16.82
C ASN A 285 12.69 16.32 -15.68
N VAL A 286 11.50 16.15 -15.09
CA VAL A 286 11.12 16.90 -13.87
C VAL A 286 11.81 16.29 -12.66
N PHE A 287 11.74 14.96 -12.53
CA PHE A 287 12.41 14.24 -11.44
C PHE A 287 13.92 14.48 -11.42
N SER A 288 14.59 14.52 -12.58
CA SER A 288 16.04 14.75 -12.67
C SER A 288 16.49 16.16 -12.24
N LYS A 289 15.55 17.09 -12.04
CA LYS A 289 15.83 18.45 -11.57
C LYS A 289 15.64 18.61 -10.07
N LEU A 290 15.03 17.63 -9.41
CA LEU A 290 14.88 17.63 -7.96
C LEU A 290 16.25 17.41 -7.30
N LYS A 291 16.46 18.08 -6.17
CA LYS A 291 17.67 17.90 -5.37
C LYS A 291 17.66 16.52 -4.72
N ARG A 292 18.84 15.91 -4.67
CA ARG A 292 19.07 14.63 -4.00
C ARG A 292 18.66 14.62 -2.52
N GLU A 293 18.88 15.75 -1.83
CA GLU A 293 18.53 15.90 -0.42
C GLU A 293 17.47 16.98 -0.24
N GLY A 294 16.40 16.60 0.46
CA GLY A 294 15.34 17.49 0.92
C GLY A 294 14.23 17.78 -0.08
N GLU A 295 14.29 17.26 -1.31
CA GLU A 295 13.20 17.34 -2.30
C GLU A 295 12.77 15.94 -2.71
N GLY A 296 11.47 15.66 -2.64
CA GLY A 296 10.91 14.37 -3.05
C GLY A 296 9.61 14.54 -3.81
N ALA A 297 9.29 13.57 -4.66
CA ALA A 297 8.04 13.59 -5.42
C ALA A 297 7.58 12.19 -5.76
N ALA A 298 6.27 12.03 -5.96
CA ALA A 298 5.70 10.81 -6.49
C ALA A 298 4.49 11.09 -7.39
N VAL A 299 4.35 10.27 -8.43
CA VAL A 299 3.14 10.15 -9.23
C VAL A 299 2.59 8.75 -9.05
N GLN A 300 1.41 8.65 -8.44
CA GLN A 300 0.77 7.39 -8.10
C GLN A 300 -0.52 7.21 -8.91
N PHE A 301 -0.66 6.04 -9.51
CA PHE A 301 -1.88 5.55 -10.12
C PHE A 301 -2.49 4.48 -9.21
N THR A 302 -3.68 4.71 -8.68
CA THR A 302 -4.46 3.69 -7.98
C THR A 302 -5.48 3.09 -8.93
N ILE A 303 -5.31 1.83 -9.29
CA ILE A 303 -6.10 1.16 -10.33
C ILE A 303 -7.03 0.14 -9.67
N VAL A 304 -8.33 0.33 -9.89
CA VAL A 304 -9.40 -0.54 -9.42
C VAL A 304 -10.03 -1.22 -10.64
N PRO A 305 -9.82 -2.55 -10.83
CA PRO A 305 -10.59 -3.34 -11.77
C PRO A 305 -12.09 -3.14 -11.52
N ALA A 306 -12.83 -2.75 -12.55
CA ALA A 306 -14.22 -2.32 -12.42
C ALA A 306 -15.23 -3.25 -13.14
N GLY A 307 -14.75 -4.40 -13.65
CA GLY A 307 -15.56 -5.35 -14.39
C GLY A 307 -16.28 -4.68 -15.55
N GLU A 308 -17.60 -4.81 -15.59
CA GLU A 308 -18.45 -4.29 -16.67
C GLU A 308 -19.21 -3.01 -16.31
N GLU A 309 -19.02 -2.47 -15.09
CA GLU A 309 -19.82 -1.35 -14.59
C GLU A 309 -19.75 -0.14 -15.54
N PHE A 310 -18.54 0.28 -15.90
CA PHE A 310 -18.33 1.42 -16.80
C PHE A 310 -18.69 1.10 -18.24
N THR A 311 -18.42 -0.12 -18.70
CA THR A 311 -18.79 -0.57 -20.04
C THR A 311 -20.30 -0.48 -20.25
N GLN A 312 -21.10 -0.98 -19.30
CA GLN A 312 -22.56 -0.91 -19.35
C GLN A 312 -23.05 0.55 -19.33
N LYS A 313 -22.48 1.39 -18.46
CA LYS A 313 -22.81 2.83 -18.40
C LYS A 313 -22.50 3.53 -19.73
N PHE A 314 -21.35 3.29 -20.33
CA PHE A 314 -20.96 3.95 -21.58
C PHE A 314 -21.70 3.41 -22.81
N VAL A 315 -22.17 2.15 -22.79
CA VAL A 315 -23.11 1.63 -23.80
C VAL A 315 -24.44 2.38 -23.75
N LEU A 316 -24.96 2.67 -22.55
CA LEU A 316 -26.16 3.50 -22.40
C LEU A 316 -25.92 4.93 -22.89
N THR A 317 -24.80 5.55 -22.49
CA THR A 317 -24.40 6.89 -22.99
C THR A 317 -24.28 6.92 -24.51
N LEU A 318 -23.72 5.88 -25.12
CA LEU A 318 -23.62 5.77 -26.58
C LEU A 318 -24.99 5.69 -27.25
N ARG A 319 -25.95 4.98 -26.63
CA ARG A 319 -27.33 4.89 -27.11
C ARG A 319 -28.04 6.24 -27.03
N GLU A 320 -27.91 6.95 -25.91
CA GLU A 320 -28.50 8.28 -25.71
C GLU A 320 -27.98 9.28 -26.75
N ILE A 321 -26.67 9.28 -27.03
CA ILE A 321 -26.07 10.15 -28.06
C ILE A 321 -26.57 9.78 -29.46
N LYS A 322 -26.72 8.48 -29.77
CA LYS A 322 -27.31 8.01 -31.05
C LYS A 322 -28.77 8.42 -31.21
N GLU A 323 -29.52 8.51 -30.12
CA GLU A 323 -30.90 9.02 -30.06
C GLU A 323 -30.94 10.57 -30.06
N GLY A 324 -29.78 11.21 -30.21
CA GLY A 324 -29.60 12.64 -30.38
C GLY A 324 -29.59 13.44 -29.08
N GLU A 325 -29.40 12.77 -27.94
CA GLU A 325 -29.19 13.45 -26.66
C GLU A 325 -27.79 14.07 -26.58
N LYS A 326 -27.69 15.21 -25.89
CA LYS A 326 -26.40 15.85 -25.65
C LYS A 326 -25.70 15.16 -24.49
N LEU A 327 -24.42 14.84 -24.67
CA LEU A 327 -23.54 14.41 -23.59
C LEU A 327 -23.49 15.49 -22.51
N ARG A 328 -24.18 15.27 -21.39
CA ARG A 328 -24.16 16.19 -20.25
C ARG A 328 -22.75 16.15 -19.64
N ARG A 329 -22.18 17.32 -19.32
CA ARG A 329 -20.96 17.39 -18.51
C ARG A 329 -21.25 16.71 -17.17
N THR A 330 -20.37 15.82 -16.74
CA THR A 330 -20.49 15.11 -15.47
C THR A 330 -20.59 16.13 -14.33
N SER A 331 -21.67 16.05 -13.54
CA SER A 331 -21.63 16.48 -12.14
C SER A 331 -20.57 15.64 -11.44
N PRO A 332 -19.77 16.19 -10.52
CA PRO A 332 -18.86 15.39 -9.71
C PRO A 332 -19.68 14.32 -8.96
N LEU A 333 -19.18 13.08 -9.06
CA LEU A 333 -19.50 11.91 -8.25
C LEU A 333 -20.69 12.06 -7.27
N ILE A 334 -21.89 11.65 -7.70
CA ILE A 334 -22.89 11.14 -6.73
C ILE A 334 -22.49 9.68 -6.47
N GLY A 335 -21.68 9.50 -5.43
CA GLY A 335 -21.57 8.21 -4.76
C GLY A 335 -22.92 7.79 -4.18
N GLU A 336 -23.22 6.51 -4.27
CA GLU A 336 -24.11 5.78 -3.36
C GLU A 336 -25.51 6.37 -3.09
N LEU A 337 -26.33 6.55 -4.12
CA LEU A 337 -27.79 6.62 -3.92
C LEU A 337 -28.50 6.10 -5.17
N GLY A 338 -28.64 4.77 -5.28
CA GLY A 338 -29.33 4.20 -6.44
C GLY A 338 -29.28 2.69 -6.65
N LYS A 339 -28.96 1.88 -5.64
CA LYS A 339 -29.40 0.47 -5.63
C LYS A 339 -30.50 0.38 -4.57
N PHE A 340 -31.76 0.44 -5.02
CA PHE A 340 -33.04 0.06 -4.38
C PHE A 340 -34.11 1.12 -4.67
N GLY A 341 -35.07 0.76 -5.54
CA GLY A 341 -36.27 1.56 -5.75
C GLY A 341 -36.89 1.43 -7.13
N ARG A 342 -37.38 0.23 -7.49
CA ARG A 342 -38.47 0.10 -8.46
C ARG A 342 -39.69 0.85 -7.88
N THR A 343 -39.79 2.18 -7.99
CA THR A 343 -41.02 2.98 -7.89
C THR A 343 -40.68 4.45 -8.16
N THR A 344 -40.55 4.85 -9.42
CA THR A 344 -40.68 6.27 -9.84
C THR A 344 -41.48 6.36 -11.13
N LYS A 345 -42.57 5.58 -11.22
CA LYS A 345 -43.44 5.57 -12.40
C LYS A 345 -44.45 6.73 -12.43
N GLU A 346 -44.43 7.68 -11.49
CA GLU A 346 -45.48 8.72 -11.39
C GLU A 346 -45.02 10.16 -11.09
N VAL A 347 -43.71 10.47 -11.01
CA VAL A 347 -43.27 11.84 -10.65
C VAL A 347 -42.42 12.55 -11.72
N VAL A 348 -42.22 11.94 -12.89
CA VAL A 348 -41.50 12.57 -14.03
C VAL A 348 -42.43 12.88 -15.22
N PHE A 349 -43.73 12.61 -15.11
CA PHE A 349 -44.67 12.75 -16.23
C PHE A 349 -45.41 14.09 -16.34
N ASP A 350 -45.05 15.10 -15.55
CA ASP A 350 -45.83 16.36 -15.55
C ASP A 350 -45.04 17.67 -15.39
N ILE A 351 -43.76 17.65 -15.76
CA ILE A 351 -43.03 18.90 -16.04
C ILE A 351 -42.43 18.75 -17.43
N ASP A 352 -43.02 19.49 -18.37
CA ASP A 352 -42.49 19.88 -19.68
C ASP A 352 -43.14 19.28 -20.95
N LYS A 353 -44.48 19.17 -20.95
CA LYS A 353 -45.28 19.27 -22.19
C LYS A 353 -45.52 20.74 -22.54
N ASN A 354 -44.51 21.42 -23.11
CA ASN A 354 -44.62 22.39 -24.21
C ASN A 354 -43.37 23.30 -24.28
N LYS A 355 -42.39 22.93 -25.11
CA LYS A 355 -41.80 23.80 -26.15
C LYS A 355 -40.79 23.04 -27.03
N ASP A 356 -40.87 23.33 -28.32
CA ASP A 356 -39.98 22.95 -29.43
C ASP A 356 -39.98 21.47 -29.88
N LYS A 357 -41.01 21.13 -30.66
CA LYS A 357 -40.87 20.16 -31.76
C LYS A 357 -40.04 20.80 -32.89
N ASP A 358 -39.17 19.99 -33.50
CA ASP A 358 -38.35 20.26 -34.69
C ASP A 358 -37.14 21.19 -34.54
N LYS A 359 -36.22 20.82 -33.65
CA LYS A 359 -34.79 20.94 -33.98
C LYS A 359 -34.29 19.54 -34.28
N GLU A 360 -33.86 19.30 -35.52
CA GLU A 360 -33.09 18.10 -35.87
C GLU A 360 -32.04 17.88 -34.79
N LYS A 361 -32.19 16.80 -34.02
CA LYS A 361 -31.18 16.42 -33.04
C LYS A 361 -29.93 16.05 -33.84
N LYS A 362 -28.99 16.99 -33.97
CA LYS A 362 -27.70 16.72 -34.62
C LYS A 362 -26.96 15.68 -33.81
N VAL A 363 -26.92 14.48 -34.37
CA VAL A 363 -26.10 13.38 -33.89
C VAL A 363 -24.63 13.77 -34.08
N ASP A 364 -23.84 13.64 -33.02
CA ASP A 364 -22.41 13.95 -33.04
C ASP A 364 -21.63 12.67 -33.40
N ASP A 365 -21.48 12.42 -34.70
CA ASP A 365 -20.84 11.21 -35.25
C ASP A 365 -19.43 11.00 -34.70
N ARG A 366 -18.69 12.09 -34.47
CA ARG A 366 -17.34 12.03 -33.90
C ARG A 366 -17.36 11.52 -32.45
N LYS A 367 -18.30 11.97 -31.62
CA LYS A 367 -18.43 11.43 -30.25
C LYS A 367 -18.85 9.98 -30.23
N ILE A 368 -19.72 9.56 -31.16
CA ILE A 368 -20.12 8.16 -31.30
C ILE A 368 -18.91 7.29 -31.63
N GLU A 369 -18.08 7.72 -32.57
CA GLU A 369 -16.86 7.01 -32.94
C GLU A 369 -15.89 6.91 -31.77
N LEU A 370 -15.64 8.02 -31.06
CA LEU A 370 -14.73 8.06 -29.91
C LEU A 370 -15.20 7.16 -28.75
N ILE A 371 -16.48 7.21 -28.39
CA ILE A 371 -17.04 6.35 -27.34
C ILE A 371 -17.02 4.88 -27.80
N GLY A 372 -17.35 4.63 -29.07
CA GLY A 372 -17.26 3.30 -29.67
C GLY A 372 -15.84 2.73 -29.65
N ALA A 373 -14.82 3.56 -29.87
CA ALA A 373 -13.42 3.17 -29.77
C ALA A 373 -13.04 2.85 -28.31
N LYS A 374 -13.43 3.67 -27.35
CA LYS A 374 -13.18 3.43 -25.91
C LYS A 374 -13.81 2.12 -25.43
N LEU A 375 -15.01 1.78 -25.92
CA LEU A 375 -15.70 0.53 -25.55
C LEU A 375 -15.00 -0.73 -26.05
N LYS A 376 -14.01 -0.63 -26.95
CA LYS A 376 -13.19 -1.77 -27.39
C LYS A 376 -12.05 -2.10 -26.42
N SER A 377 -11.74 -1.22 -25.47
CA SER A 377 -10.70 -1.44 -24.48
C SER A 377 -11.26 -1.85 -23.12
N THR A 378 -10.41 -2.41 -22.28
CA THR A 378 -10.74 -2.68 -20.87
C THR A 378 -10.79 -1.36 -20.11
N ILE A 379 -11.95 -1.04 -19.55
CA ILE A 379 -12.13 0.19 -18.77
C ILE A 379 -11.92 -0.11 -17.29
N VAL A 380 -10.93 0.56 -16.71
CA VAL A 380 -10.64 0.51 -15.27
C VAL A 380 -10.99 1.84 -14.60
N ASN A 381 -11.25 1.78 -13.29
CA ASN A 381 -11.36 2.98 -12.49
C ASN A 381 -9.97 3.34 -11.94
N THR A 382 -9.48 4.51 -12.28
CA THR A 382 -8.12 4.94 -11.93
C THR A 382 -8.14 6.30 -11.28
N HIS A 383 -7.50 6.41 -10.11
CA HIS A 383 -7.18 7.69 -9.49
C HIS A 383 -5.71 8.02 -9.72
N ILE A 384 -5.42 9.28 -10.05
CA ILE A 384 -4.06 9.78 -10.23
C ILE A 384 -3.78 10.77 -9.11
N ARG A 385 -2.69 10.56 -8.39
CA ARG A 385 -2.22 11.42 -7.31
C ARG A 385 -0.81 11.88 -7.63
N ILE A 386 -0.54 13.15 -7.36
CA ILE A 386 0.77 13.76 -7.50
C ILE A 386 1.10 14.34 -6.12
N LEU A 387 2.22 13.93 -5.56
CA LEU A 387 2.72 14.39 -4.27
C LEU A 387 4.12 14.94 -4.46
N ALA A 388 4.45 16.00 -3.72
CA ALA A 388 5.80 16.56 -3.66
C ALA A 388 6.07 17.13 -2.27
N SER A 389 7.34 17.20 -1.90
CA SER A 389 7.80 17.75 -0.62
C SER A 389 9.13 18.45 -0.70
#